data_AF-X0PAY7-F1
#
_entry.id   AF-X0PAY7-F1
#
_cell.length_a   1.000
_cell.length_b   1.000
_cell.length_c   1.000
_cell.angle_alpha   90.00
_cell.angle_beta   90.00
_cell.angle_gamma   90.00
#
_symmetry.space_group_name_H-M   'P 1'
#
loop_
_entity.id
_entity.type
_entity.pdbx_description
1 polymer ?
#
loop_
_entity_poly.entity_id
_entity_poly.type
_entity_poly.pdbx_seq_one_letter_code
_entity_poly.pdbx_strand_id
1 'polypeptide(L)'
;MLTAPKNKAVLWHCSAGKDRAGFGTALVLTALGVDKKTIYKDFLLSNKYRKQTNDAALAALKKKGASKTELKNNYYGLIVEKQYLDQAYNDASKHYGSMSGFLHKGLGLTSSDINRLRTKYLEK
;
A
#
# COMPACT_ATOMS: atom_id res chain seq x y z
N MET A 1 -10.28 12.91 7.69
CA MET A 1 -10.64 11.46 7.78
C MET A 1 -11.19 10.99 6.43
N LEU A 2 -11.38 9.69 6.18
CA LEU A 2 -12.10 9.21 4.99
C LEU A 2 -13.55 9.73 5.04
N THR A 3 -13.78 10.91 4.46
CA THR A 3 -14.93 11.80 4.67
C THR A 3 -16.05 11.61 3.66
N ALA A 4 -16.02 10.54 2.85
CA ALA A 4 -17.10 10.26 1.92
C ALA A 4 -18.46 10.28 2.66
N PRO A 5 -19.49 10.88 2.03
CA PRO A 5 -20.85 10.85 2.56
C PRO A 5 -21.32 9.42 2.80
N LYS A 6 -22.36 9.27 3.64
CA LYS A 6 -23.01 7.98 3.86
C LYS A 6 -23.46 7.39 2.50
N ASN A 7 -23.21 6.10 2.29
CA ASN A 7 -23.48 5.37 1.03
C ASN A 7 -22.64 5.82 -0.19
N LYS A 8 -21.48 6.43 0.03
CA LYS A 8 -20.49 6.69 -1.03
C LYS A 8 -19.17 5.99 -0.71
N ALA A 9 -18.42 5.64 -1.76
CA ALA A 9 -17.10 5.03 -1.62
C ALA A 9 -16.00 6.09 -1.70
N VAL A 10 -14.86 5.82 -1.06
CA VAL A 10 -13.62 6.56 -1.31
C VAL A 10 -12.75 5.71 -2.22
N LEU A 11 -12.27 6.32 -3.31
CA LEU A 11 -11.20 5.77 -4.12
C LEU A 11 -9.96 6.64 -3.91
N TRP A 12 -8.83 6.02 -3.59
CA TRP A 12 -7.53 6.69 -3.57
C TRP A 12 -6.59 6.03 -4.56
N HIS A 13 -5.72 6.83 -5.16
CA HIS A 13 -4.71 6.35 -6.09
C HIS A 13 -3.41 7.14 -5.95
N CYS A 14 -2.36 6.64 -6.60
CA CYS A 14 -1.16 7.40 -6.90
C CYS A 14 -0.91 7.31 -8.42
N SER A 15 0.32 7.50 -8.90
CA SER A 15 0.63 7.35 -10.33
C SER A 15 0.46 5.91 -10.83
N ALA A 16 0.99 4.93 -10.10
CA ALA A 16 0.94 3.51 -10.46
C ALA A 16 -0.05 2.67 -9.63
N GLY A 17 -0.62 3.25 -8.57
CA GLY A 17 -1.51 2.55 -7.64
C GLY A 17 -0.83 1.48 -6.77
N LYS A 18 0.51 1.48 -6.65
CA LYS A 18 1.27 0.43 -5.93
C LYS A 18 1.91 0.90 -4.62
N ASP A 19 2.89 1.82 -4.65
CA ASP A 19 3.70 2.13 -3.46
C ASP A 19 2.95 3.05 -2.48
N ARG A 20 2.71 4.31 -2.87
CA ARG A 20 2.01 5.29 -2.03
C ARG A 20 0.56 4.87 -1.74
N ALA A 21 -0.14 4.36 -2.76
CA ALA A 21 -1.50 3.87 -2.61
C ALA A 21 -1.55 2.60 -1.74
N GLY A 22 -0.66 1.63 -1.98
CA GLY A 22 -0.61 0.39 -1.21
C GLY A 22 -0.18 0.61 0.24
N PHE A 23 0.74 1.53 0.52
CA PHE A 23 1.06 1.91 1.90
C PHE A 23 -0.14 2.59 2.58
N GLY A 24 -0.83 3.51 1.90
CA GLY A 24 -2.08 4.09 2.38
C GLY A 24 -3.15 3.03 2.70
N THR A 25 -3.32 2.05 1.81
CA THR A 25 -4.23 0.91 2.03
C THR A 25 -3.80 0.10 3.25
N ALA A 26 -2.51 -0.21 3.42
CA ALA A 26 -2.00 -0.93 4.59
C ALA A 26 -2.28 -0.21 5.92
N LEU A 27 -2.19 1.13 5.93
CA LEU A 27 -2.55 1.94 7.10
C LEU A 27 -4.05 1.86 7.41
N VAL A 28 -4.90 1.98 6.38
CA VAL A 28 -6.36 1.88 6.54
C VAL A 28 -6.76 0.49 7.03
N LEU A 29 -6.24 -0.58 6.42
CA LEU A 29 -6.52 -1.96 6.84
C LEU A 29 -6.03 -2.24 8.27
N THR A 30 -4.88 -1.67 8.65
CA THR A 30 -4.38 -1.74 10.04
C THR A 30 -5.36 -1.04 11.01
N ALA A 31 -5.86 0.15 10.67
CA ALA A 31 -6.85 0.85 11.48
C ALA A 31 -8.14 0.03 11.63
N LEU A 32 -8.58 -0.64 10.57
CA LEU A 32 -9.73 -1.53 10.57
C LEU A 32 -9.50 -2.86 11.31
N GLY A 33 -8.26 -3.14 11.76
CA GLY A 33 -7.95 -4.35 12.53
C GLY A 33 -7.73 -5.60 11.67
N VAL A 34 -7.52 -5.44 10.36
CA VAL A 34 -7.24 -6.55 9.45
C VAL A 34 -5.86 -7.14 9.78
N ASP A 35 -5.76 -8.48 9.72
CA ASP A 35 -4.52 -9.17 10.05
C ASP A 35 -3.40 -8.87 9.03
N LYS A 36 -2.16 -8.91 9.51
CA LYS A 36 -0.97 -8.57 8.70
C LYS A 36 -0.85 -9.47 7.46
N LYS A 37 -1.20 -10.75 7.53
CA LYS A 37 -1.09 -11.66 6.36
C LYS A 37 -2.03 -11.23 5.24
N THR A 38 -3.25 -10.81 5.58
CA THR A 38 -4.22 -10.30 4.61
C THR A 38 -3.76 -8.97 3.99
N ILE A 39 -3.20 -8.05 4.79
CA ILE A 39 -2.64 -6.79 4.28
C ILE A 39 -1.52 -7.03 3.26
N TYR A 40 -0.63 -7.99 3.51
CA TYR A 40 0.44 -8.32 2.57
C TYR A 40 -0.08 -8.96 1.29
N LYS A 41 -1.09 -9.83 1.40
CA LYS A 41 -1.74 -10.40 0.22
C LYS A 41 -2.31 -9.31 -0.67
N ASP A 42 -3.03 -8.35 -0.09
CA ASP A 42 -3.57 -7.20 -0.82
C ASP A 42 -2.47 -6.37 -1.49
N PHE A 43 -1.44 -5.96 -0.74
CA PHE A 43 -0.32 -5.18 -1.27
C PHE A 43 0.34 -5.84 -2.50
N LEU A 44 0.57 -7.16 -2.43
CA LEU A 44 1.22 -7.94 -3.49
C LEU A 44 0.33 -8.18 -4.73
N LEU A 45 -1.00 -8.00 -4.64
CA LEU A 45 -1.88 -8.08 -5.81
C LEU A 45 -1.55 -7.03 -6.86
N SER A 46 -0.88 -5.93 -6.48
CA SER A 46 -0.35 -4.94 -7.42
C SER A 46 0.48 -5.60 -8.53
N ASN A 47 1.30 -6.61 -8.22
CA ASN A 47 2.11 -7.30 -9.21
C ASN A 47 1.27 -8.09 -10.22
N LYS A 48 0.16 -8.69 -9.76
CA LYS A 48 -0.77 -9.42 -10.62
C LYS A 48 -1.47 -8.45 -11.57
N TYR A 49 -2.09 -7.39 -11.02
CA TYR A 49 -2.90 -6.47 -11.82
C TYR A 49 -2.07 -5.53 -12.69
N ARG A 50 -0.80 -5.28 -12.36
CA ARG A 50 0.10 -4.46 -13.18
C ARG A 50 0.93 -5.25 -14.17
N LYS A 51 0.87 -6.59 -14.17
CA LYS A 51 1.77 -7.44 -14.96
C LYS A 51 1.83 -7.01 -16.42
N GLN A 52 0.68 -6.87 -17.08
CA GLN A 52 0.62 -6.48 -18.50
C GLN A 52 1.27 -5.13 -18.77
N THR A 53 0.98 -4.12 -17.94
CA THR A 53 1.56 -2.79 -18.07
C THR A 53 3.07 -2.77 -17.82
N ASN A 54 3.53 -3.56 -16.84
CA ASN A 54 4.95 -3.69 -16.51
C ASN A 54 5.72 -4.41 -17.63
N ASP A 55 5.17 -5.50 -18.17
CA ASP A 55 5.75 -6.24 -19.29
C ASP A 55 5.87 -5.33 -20.53
N ALA A 56 4.83 -4.54 -20.83
CA ALA A 56 4.84 -3.59 -21.94
C ALA A 56 5.91 -2.50 -21.78
N ALA A 57 6.07 -1.96 -20.56
CA ALA A 57 7.11 -0.98 -20.26
C ALA A 57 8.52 -1.55 -20.46
N LEU A 58 8.77 -2.77 -19.99
CA LEU A 58 10.06 -3.44 -20.17
C LEU A 58 10.34 -3.80 -21.64
N ALA A 59 9.32 -4.23 -22.38
CA ALA A 59 9.44 -4.49 -23.81
C ALA A 59 9.79 -3.21 -24.58
N ALA A 60 9.19 -2.07 -24.22
CA ALA A 60 9.50 -0.78 -24.83
C ALA A 60 10.95 -0.35 -24.54
N LEU A 61 11.44 -0.53 -23.31
CA LEU A 61 12.85 -0.27 -22.96
C LEU A 61 13.80 -1.17 -23.74
N LYS A 62 13.48 -2.46 -23.85
CA LYS A 62 14.27 -3.41 -24.64
C LYS A 62 14.38 -3.00 -26.11
N LYS A 63 13.27 -2.55 -26.72
CA LYS A 63 13.25 -2.03 -28.10
C LYS A 63 14.11 -0.78 -28.28
N LYS A 64 14.30 0.02 -27.23
CA LYS A 64 15.17 1.20 -27.21
C LYS A 64 16.65 0.87 -26.94
N GLY A 65 17.02 -0.41 -26.87
CA GLY A 65 18.40 -0.83 -26.67
C GLY A 65 18.84 -0.92 -25.21
N ALA A 66 17.91 -0.93 -24.24
CA ALA A 66 18.26 -1.07 -22.83
C ALA A 66 19.06 -2.36 -22.55
N SER A 67 20.14 -2.23 -21.79
CA SER A 67 20.96 -3.33 -21.30
C SER A 67 20.19 -4.24 -20.33
N LYS A 68 20.74 -5.43 -20.07
CA LYS A 68 20.18 -6.35 -19.06
C LYS A 68 20.08 -5.70 -17.67
N THR A 69 21.08 -4.90 -17.30
CA THR A 69 21.12 -4.19 -16.02
C THR A 69 20.02 -3.12 -15.94
N GLU A 70 19.83 -2.34 -17.00
CA GLU A 70 18.76 -1.34 -17.05
C GLU A 70 17.37 -1.98 -16.96
N LEU A 71 17.15 -3.08 -17.69
CA LEU A 71 15.89 -3.82 -17.61
C LEU A 71 15.63 -4.35 -16.18
N LYS A 72 16.65 -4.90 -15.53
CA LYS A 72 16.56 -5.39 -14.15
C LYS A 72 16.24 -4.25 -13.17
N ASN A 73 16.92 -3.12 -13.27
CA ASN A 73 16.69 -1.97 -12.39
C ASN A 73 15.29 -1.39 -12.58
N ASN A 74 14.83 -1.27 -13.83
CA ASN A 74 13.47 -0.82 -14.12
C ASN A 74 12.42 -1.82 -13.61
N TYR A 75 12.66 -3.12 -13.72
CA TYR A 75 11.76 -4.15 -13.21
C TYR A 75 11.45 -3.95 -11.72
N TYR A 76 12.47 -3.75 -10.87
CA TYR A 76 12.26 -3.52 -9.44
C TYR A 76 11.50 -2.21 -9.16
N GLY A 77 11.68 -1.18 -9.99
CA GLY A 77 10.88 0.05 -9.90
C GLY A 77 9.39 -0.14 -10.27
N LEU A 78 9.08 -1.14 -11.09
CA LEU A 78 7.72 -1.40 -11.61
C LEU A 78 6.89 -2.33 -10.72
N ILE A 79 7.53 -3.19 -9.94
CA ILE A 79 6.87 -4.13 -9.03
C ILE A 79 6.80 -3.61 -7.60
N VAL A 80 6.15 -4.37 -6.74
CA VAL A 80 6.28 -4.27 -5.28
C VAL A 80 6.79 -5.59 -4.73
N GLU A 81 7.53 -5.54 -3.63
CA GLU A 81 7.99 -6.74 -2.95
C GLU A 81 7.64 -6.70 -1.47
N LYS A 82 7.51 -7.87 -0.85
CA LYS A 82 7.23 -8.02 0.57
C LYS A 82 8.15 -7.14 1.43
N GLN A 83 9.43 -7.09 1.08
CA GLN A 83 10.44 -6.33 1.79
C GLN A 83 10.18 -4.81 1.85
N TYR A 84 9.45 -4.24 0.88
CA TYR A 84 9.14 -2.81 0.90
C TYR A 84 8.13 -2.50 2.01
N LEU A 85 7.12 -3.36 2.16
CA LEU A 85 6.16 -3.24 3.26
C LEU A 85 6.77 -3.69 4.60
N ASP A 86 7.68 -4.67 4.59
CA ASP A 86 8.46 -5.04 5.78
C ASP A 86 9.22 -3.84 6.34
N GLN A 87 9.90 -3.07 5.48
CA GLN A 87 10.62 -1.88 5.91
C GLN A 87 9.69 -0.87 6.57
N ALA A 88 8.51 -0.62 6.00
CA ALA A 88 7.52 0.26 6.61
C ALA A 88 7.04 -0.24 7.99
N TYR A 89 6.82 -1.55 8.16
CA TYR A 89 6.49 -2.12 9.47
C TYR A 89 7.66 -2.02 10.46
N ASN A 90 8.89 -2.25 10.00
CA ASN A 90 10.08 -2.16 10.83
C ASN A 90 10.29 -0.72 11.33
N ASP A 91 10.15 0.27 10.46
CA ASP A 91 10.26 1.68 10.83
C ASP A 91 9.13 2.11 11.77
N ALA A 92 7.89 1.68 11.49
CA ALA A 92 6.77 1.93 12.39
C ALA A 92 7.00 1.30 13.78
N SER A 93 7.54 0.08 13.83
CA SER A 93 7.90 -0.59 15.08
C SER A 93 9.02 0.13 15.81
N LYS A 94 10.09 0.51 15.10
CA LYS A 94 11.27 1.17 15.66
C LYS A 94 10.95 2.54 16.25
N HIS A 95 10.13 3.33 15.56
CA HIS A 95 9.87 4.72 15.92
C HIS A 95 8.59 4.91 16.73
N TYR A 96 7.62 4.00 16.63
CA TYR A 96 6.30 4.15 17.24
C TYR A 96 5.79 2.92 18.00
N GLY A 97 6.58 1.83 18.03
CA GLY A 97 6.28 0.58 18.74
C GLY A 97 5.45 -0.44 17.95
N SER A 98 4.67 0.02 16.96
CA SER A 98 3.94 -0.84 16.01
C SER A 98 3.34 0.02 14.89
N MET A 99 2.74 -0.62 13.88
CA MET A 99 1.94 0.12 12.88
C MET A 99 0.74 0.83 13.51
N SER A 100 0.05 0.21 14.48
CA SER A 100 -0.98 0.88 15.27
C SER A 100 -0.42 2.03 16.10
N GLY A 101 0.78 1.87 16.64
CA GLY A 101 1.52 2.93 17.32
C GLY A 101 1.81 4.10 16.38
N PHE A 102 2.17 3.84 15.12
CA PHE A 102 2.35 4.88 14.10
C PHE A 102 1.04 5.62 13.79
N LEU A 103 -0.09 4.90 13.68
CA LEU A 103 -1.40 5.55 13.50
C LEU A 103 -1.72 6.54 14.62
N HIS A 104 -1.49 6.15 15.88
CA HIS A 104 -1.79 6.99 17.04
C HIS A 104 -0.77 8.09 17.28
N LYS A 105 0.52 7.74 17.33
CA LYS A 105 1.61 8.65 17.74
C LYS A 105 2.21 9.41 16.56
N GLY A 106 2.28 8.80 15.38
CA GLY A 106 2.84 9.41 14.18
C GLY A 106 1.82 10.23 13.40
N LEU A 107 0.61 9.69 13.21
CA LEU A 107 -0.46 10.36 12.47
C LEU A 107 -1.48 11.09 13.36
N GLY A 108 -1.38 10.94 14.68
CA GLY A 108 -2.26 11.62 15.64
C GLY A 108 -3.71 11.12 15.66
N LEU A 109 -3.99 9.92 15.12
CA LEU A 109 -5.35 9.38 15.13
C LEU A 109 -5.76 8.99 16.56
N THR A 110 -6.90 9.46 17.02
CA THR A 110 -7.45 9.04 18.31
C THR A 110 -8.15 7.69 18.21
N SER A 111 -8.37 7.01 19.33
CA SER A 111 -9.22 5.80 19.35
C SER A 111 -10.63 6.06 18.82
N SER A 112 -11.16 7.28 19.02
CA SER A 112 -12.44 7.70 18.46
C SER A 112 -12.41 7.77 16.92
N ASP A 113 -11.30 8.23 16.33
CA ASP A 113 -11.13 8.24 14.88
C ASP A 113 -11.07 6.84 14.29
N ILE A 114 -10.31 5.95 14.93
CA ILE A 114 -10.21 4.53 14.54
C ILE A 114 -11.57 3.84 14.63
N ASN A 115 -12.31 4.04 15.74
CA ASN A 115 -13.64 3.46 15.90
C ASN A 115 -14.62 4.00 14.86
N ARG A 116 -14.56 5.29 14.55
CA ARG A 116 -15.38 5.90 13.49
C ARG A 116 -15.11 5.29 12.11
N LEU A 117 -13.85 4.95 11.80
CA LEU A 117 -13.51 4.21 10.58
C LEU A 117 -14.10 2.79 10.61
N ARG A 118 -13.94 2.06 11.70
CA ARG A 118 -14.48 0.70 11.85
C ARG A 118 -16.00 0.66 11.68
N THR A 119 -16.73 1.56 12.34
CA THR A 119 -18.19 1.67 12.21
C THR A 119 -18.64 1.96 10.77
N LYS A 120 -17.83 2.67 9.98
CA LYS A 120 -18.16 3.00 8.59
C LYS A 120 -17.90 1.86 7.60
N TYR A 121 -16.87 1.05 7.83
CA TYR A 121 -16.30 0.17 6.81
C TYR A 121 -16.33 -1.32 7.16
N LEU A 122 -16.73 -1.70 8.38
CA LEU A 122 -16.92 -3.10 8.76
C LEU A 122 -18.41 -3.44 8.84
N GLU A 123 -18.72 -4.68 8.50
CA GLU A 123 -20.05 -5.27 8.74
C GLU A 123 -20.27 -5.52 10.24
N LYS A 124 -21.53 -5.62 10.65
CA LYS A 124 -21.92 -5.86 12.05
C LYS A 124 -22.03 -7.35 12.35
#